data_AF-A0A7C4D6K7-F1
#
_entry.id   AF-A0A7C4D6K7-F1
#
_cell.length_a   1.000
_cell.length_b   1.000
_cell.length_c   1.000
_cell.angle_alpha   90.00
_cell.angle_beta   90.00
_cell.angle_gamma   90.00
#
_symmetry.space_group_name_H-M   'P 1'
#
loop_
_entity.id
_entity.type
_entity.pdbx_description
1 polymer ?
#
loop_
_entity_poly.entity_id
_entity_poly.type
_entity_poly.pdbx_seq_one_letter_code
_entity_poly.pdbx_strand_id
1 'polypeptide(L)'
;MSIHSLTTPFIVRYLGERIKKWTDLNGALYIEPSNASFDLLIIRPHWIQFSLDRKWEFTSILSLTPEKTSKIKGIKEKYKNLKELECEMKWRGFLRRKAYFRSFPDTFKLESMVNGFKPNPRLAEALNNDFDLIKLIESIRPDSITVTLQSIDESLAYFISSEEEYFNALINYLNNPSKIVWTITSFRCLHTGLSHKRNVVGMFDILDRISSHVKHLSNSYLFKSK
;
A
#
# COMPACT_ATOMS: atom_id res chain seq x y z
N MET A 1 17.05 -14.46 -31.98
CA MET A 1 17.16 -14.57 -30.50
C MET A 1 17.81 -13.29 -30.00
N SER A 2 17.06 -12.44 -29.29
CA SER A 2 17.49 -11.09 -28.88
C SER A 2 18.20 -11.12 -27.51
N ILE A 3 19.26 -10.33 -27.40
CA ILE A 3 20.29 -10.27 -26.33
C ILE A 3 19.77 -9.65 -25.01
N HIS A 4 18.46 -9.65 -24.74
CA HIS A 4 17.87 -9.02 -23.53
C HIS A 4 17.83 -9.91 -22.26
N SER A 5 18.33 -11.14 -22.30
CA SER A 5 18.02 -12.13 -21.26
C SER A 5 18.86 -12.05 -19.98
N LEU A 6 19.98 -11.32 -19.95
CA LEU A 6 20.89 -11.27 -18.79
C LEU A 6 20.87 -9.94 -18.00
N THR A 7 20.28 -8.87 -18.51
CA THR A 7 20.19 -7.55 -17.82
C THR A 7 18.85 -7.29 -17.13
N THR A 8 17.82 -8.10 -17.40
CA THR A 8 16.49 -7.91 -16.83
C THR A 8 16.42 -8.43 -15.38
N PRO A 9 16.04 -7.60 -14.39
CA PRO A 9 15.92 -8.02 -12.99
C PRO A 9 14.99 -9.23 -12.82
N PHE A 10 15.32 -10.15 -11.91
CA PHE A 10 14.56 -11.39 -11.74
C PHE A 10 13.08 -11.16 -11.43
N ILE A 11 12.77 -10.09 -10.68
CA ILE A 11 11.41 -9.69 -10.32
C ILE A 11 10.61 -9.35 -11.59
N VAL A 12 11.20 -8.59 -12.51
CA VAL A 12 10.59 -8.25 -13.80
C VAL A 12 10.32 -9.53 -14.60
N ARG A 13 11.31 -10.44 -14.67
CA ARG A 13 11.14 -11.73 -15.36
C ARG A 13 10.03 -12.59 -14.74
N TYR A 14 9.85 -12.55 -13.43
CA TYR A 14 8.81 -13.33 -12.74
C TYR A 14 7.42 -12.77 -12.93
N LEU A 15 7.28 -11.45 -12.98
CA LEU A 15 6.00 -10.79 -13.24
C LEU A 15 5.58 -10.88 -14.71
N GLY A 16 6.54 -10.91 -15.65
CA GLY A 16 6.30 -11.19 -17.06
C GLY A 16 5.25 -10.26 -17.66
N GLU A 17 4.19 -10.84 -18.25
CA GLU A 17 3.12 -10.13 -18.97
C GLU A 17 2.30 -9.16 -18.09
N ARG A 18 2.43 -9.25 -16.77
CA ARG A 18 1.81 -8.31 -15.83
C ARG A 18 2.44 -6.91 -15.88
N ILE A 19 3.61 -6.78 -16.51
CA ILE A 19 4.35 -5.53 -16.66
C ILE A 19 4.11 -4.95 -18.05
N LYS A 20 3.64 -3.70 -18.08
CA LYS A 20 3.57 -2.90 -19.32
C LYS A 20 4.89 -2.18 -19.57
N LYS A 21 5.42 -1.54 -18.53
CA LYS A 21 6.69 -0.80 -18.57
C LYS A 21 7.38 -0.89 -17.23
N TRP A 22 8.70 -0.86 -17.22
CA TRP A 22 9.48 -0.74 -16.00
C TRP A 22 10.73 0.11 -16.20
N THR A 23 11.23 0.67 -15.09
CA THR A 23 12.54 1.33 -15.02
C THR A 23 13.21 1.00 -13.69
N ASP A 24 14.53 0.99 -13.67
CA ASP A 24 15.34 0.94 -12.45
C ASP A 24 15.82 2.36 -12.15
N LEU A 25 15.58 2.84 -10.94
CA LEU A 25 16.10 4.11 -10.44
C LEU A 25 16.72 3.86 -9.07
N ASN A 26 18.04 4.00 -8.97
CA ASN A 26 18.81 3.84 -7.73
C ASN A 26 18.55 2.50 -7.02
N GLY A 27 18.35 1.41 -7.78
CA GLY A 27 18.12 0.07 -7.22
C GLY A 27 16.68 -0.21 -6.79
N ALA A 28 15.75 0.73 -7.05
CA ALA A 28 14.31 0.52 -6.93
C ALA A 28 13.69 0.33 -8.33
N LEU A 29 12.83 -0.68 -8.45
CA LEU A 29 12.07 -0.94 -9.66
C LEU A 29 10.76 -0.18 -9.62
N TYR A 30 10.50 0.62 -10.65
CA TYR A 30 9.23 1.31 -10.87
C TYR A 30 8.53 0.62 -12.03
N ILE A 31 7.39 0.00 -11.75
CA ILE A 31 6.69 -0.91 -12.65
C ILE A 31 5.28 -0.36 -12.91
N GLU A 32 4.99 -0.04 -14.17
CA GLU A 32 3.64 0.22 -14.66
C GLU A 32 2.99 -1.15 -15.01
N PRO A 33 1.90 -1.54 -14.34
CA PRO A 33 1.24 -2.81 -14.59
C PRO A 33 0.43 -2.78 -15.90
N SER A 34 0.32 -3.92 -16.58
CA SER A 34 -0.52 -4.07 -17.79
C SER A 34 -2.01 -4.06 -17.48
N ASN A 35 -2.40 -4.74 -16.40
CA ASN A 35 -3.78 -4.86 -15.95
C ASN A 35 -3.78 -5.11 -14.44
N ALA A 36 -3.88 -4.05 -13.66
CA ALA A 36 -3.99 -4.10 -12.21
C ALA A 36 -4.90 -2.97 -11.70
N SER A 37 -5.32 -3.11 -10.46
CA SER A 37 -6.18 -2.17 -9.74
C SER A 37 -5.41 -0.98 -9.15
N PHE A 38 -4.11 -0.87 -9.44
CA PHE A 38 -3.21 0.22 -9.05
C PHE A 38 -2.42 0.72 -10.26
N ASP A 39 -1.86 1.93 -10.18
CA ASP A 39 -1.21 2.61 -11.31
C ASP A 39 0.29 2.33 -11.40
N LEU A 40 0.93 2.11 -10.24
CA LEU A 40 2.37 1.92 -10.14
C LEU A 40 2.70 0.91 -9.05
N LEU A 41 3.66 0.05 -9.31
CA LEU A 41 4.28 -0.84 -8.33
C LEU A 41 5.76 -0.45 -8.18
N ILE A 42 6.15 -0.11 -6.96
CA ILE A 42 7.53 0.20 -6.58
C ILE A 42 8.06 -1.00 -5.79
N ILE A 43 9.21 -1.54 -6.20
CA ILE A 43 9.85 -2.66 -5.51
C ILE A 43 11.29 -2.28 -5.20
N ARG A 44 11.64 -2.27 -3.91
CA ARG A 44 13.00 -1.91 -3.47
C ARG A 44 13.54 -2.84 -2.40
N PRO A 45 14.84 -3.15 -2.41
CA PRO A 45 15.48 -3.91 -1.35
C PRO A 45 15.72 -3.02 -0.13
N HIS A 46 15.50 -3.59 1.05
CA HIS A 46 15.89 -3.05 2.35
C HIS A 46 16.97 -3.92 2.96
N TRP A 47 18.01 -3.28 3.45
CA TRP A 47 19.09 -3.95 4.18
C TRP A 47 18.62 -4.28 5.59
N ILE A 48 18.72 -5.57 5.96
CA ILE A 48 18.61 -5.98 7.36
C ILE A 48 20.03 -6.08 7.91
N GLN A 49 20.33 -5.31 8.96
CA GLN A 49 21.61 -5.38 9.64
C GLN A 49 21.82 -6.80 10.20
N PHE A 50 22.98 -7.40 9.92
CA PHE A 50 23.36 -8.77 10.34
C PHE A 50 22.61 -9.95 9.67
N SER A 51 21.91 -9.73 8.55
CA SER A 51 21.31 -10.82 7.76
C SER A 51 21.89 -10.90 6.34
N LEU A 52 22.11 -12.11 5.84
CA LEU A 52 22.40 -12.36 4.42
C LEU A 52 21.12 -12.28 3.55
N ASP A 53 19.94 -12.30 4.18
CA ASP A 53 18.66 -12.15 3.50
C ASP A 53 18.32 -10.67 3.27
N ARG A 54 17.75 -10.38 2.09
CA ARG A 54 17.20 -9.07 1.77
C ARG A 54 15.71 -9.04 2.07
N LYS A 55 15.29 -8.03 2.83
CA LYS A 55 13.89 -7.67 2.94
C LYS A 55 13.52 -6.87 1.70
N TRP A 56 12.38 -7.14 1.11
CA TRP A 56 11.88 -6.41 -0.04
C TRP A 56 10.61 -5.69 0.35
N GLU A 57 10.53 -4.43 -0.02
CA GLU A 57 9.32 -3.63 0.05
C GLU A 57 8.65 -3.66 -1.31
N PHE A 58 7.37 -4.00 -1.32
CA PHE A 58 6.48 -3.90 -2.47
C PHE A 58 5.42 -2.85 -2.12
N THR A 59 5.41 -1.76 -2.88
CA THR A 59 4.50 -0.64 -2.66
C THR A 59 3.69 -0.39 -3.92
N SER A 60 2.38 -0.63 -3.86
CA SER A 60 1.46 -0.23 -4.94
C SER A 60 0.86 1.14 -4.66
N ILE A 61 0.85 1.99 -5.69
CA ILE A 61 0.29 3.33 -5.67
C ILE A 61 -1.01 3.34 -6.48
N LEU A 62 -2.09 3.78 -5.85
CA LEU A 62 -3.41 3.93 -6.44
C LEU A 62 -3.84 5.40 -6.35
N SER A 63 -3.84 6.09 -7.49
CA SER A 63 -4.26 7.48 -7.64
C SER A 63 -5.71 7.52 -8.08
N LEU A 64 -6.61 7.95 -7.18
CA LEU A 64 -8.03 8.09 -7.52
C LEU A 64 -8.33 9.39 -8.27
N THR A 65 -7.40 10.33 -8.24
CA THR A 65 -7.53 11.65 -8.88
C THR A 65 -6.18 12.12 -9.44
N PRO A 66 -5.72 11.59 -10.58
CA PRO A 66 -4.47 12.05 -11.20
C PRO A 66 -4.57 13.51 -11.66
N GLU A 67 -5.77 13.95 -12.08
CA GLU A 67 -6.00 15.29 -12.60
C GLU A 67 -7.21 15.96 -11.92
N LYS A 68 -6.92 17.02 -11.14
CA LYS A 68 -7.86 18.02 -10.58
C LYS A 68 -8.67 17.60 -9.35
N THR A 69 -7.98 17.22 -8.27
CA THR A 69 -8.54 17.09 -6.91
C THR A 69 -9.28 18.34 -6.43
N SER A 70 -8.83 19.53 -6.86
CA SER A 70 -9.45 20.82 -6.55
C SER A 70 -10.89 20.98 -7.06
N LYS A 71 -11.33 20.10 -7.97
CA LYS A 71 -12.72 20.08 -8.49
C LYS A 71 -13.66 19.17 -7.68
N ILE A 72 -13.13 18.37 -6.75
CA ILE A 72 -13.97 17.53 -5.91
C ILE A 72 -14.64 18.40 -4.85
N LYS A 73 -15.94 18.62 -5.00
CA LYS A 73 -16.77 19.25 -3.97
C LYS A 73 -16.66 18.44 -2.67
N GLY A 74 -16.33 19.14 -1.57
CA GLY A 74 -16.16 18.53 -0.25
C GLY A 74 -14.93 17.62 -0.16
N ILE A 75 -13.85 17.96 -0.86
CA ILE A 75 -12.62 17.14 -0.86
C ILE A 75 -12.06 16.93 0.54
N LYS A 76 -12.14 17.95 1.41
CA LYS A 76 -11.69 17.87 2.80
C LYS A 76 -12.45 16.78 3.57
N GLU A 77 -13.78 16.81 3.53
CA GLU A 77 -14.61 15.82 4.22
C GLU A 77 -14.42 14.42 3.62
N LYS A 78 -14.34 14.33 2.28
CA LYS A 78 -14.10 13.06 1.60
C LYS A 78 -12.74 12.47 1.96
N TYR A 79 -11.68 13.28 1.94
CA TYR A 79 -10.34 12.86 2.34
C TYR A 79 -10.33 12.39 3.80
N LYS A 80 -10.96 13.15 4.71
CA LYS A 80 -11.10 12.76 6.12
C LYS A 80 -11.77 11.40 6.26
N ASN A 81 -12.92 11.20 5.61
CA ASN A 81 -13.64 9.92 5.64
C ASN A 81 -12.83 8.75 5.07
N LEU A 82 -11.98 9.00 4.08
CA LEU A 82 -11.07 8.00 3.54
C LEU A 82 -9.91 7.71 4.48
N LYS A 83 -9.35 8.74 5.14
CA LYS A 83 -8.27 8.59 6.13
C LYS A 83 -8.70 7.75 7.32
N GLU A 84 -9.98 7.81 7.69
CA GLU A 84 -10.55 6.95 8.74
C GLU A 84 -10.50 5.44 8.40
N LEU A 85 -10.40 5.09 7.11
CA LEU A 85 -10.42 3.69 6.63
C LEU A 85 -9.04 3.03 6.62
N GLU A 86 -7.97 3.74 6.97
CA GLU A 86 -6.63 3.16 6.96
C GLU A 86 -6.56 1.91 7.84
N CYS A 87 -5.81 0.92 7.36
CA CYS A 87 -5.71 -0.36 8.05
C CYS A 87 -4.33 -0.99 7.91
N GLU A 88 -4.04 -1.94 8.80
CA GLU A 88 -2.84 -2.77 8.76
C GLU A 88 -3.19 -4.23 8.97
N MET A 89 -2.39 -5.12 8.36
CA MET A 89 -2.43 -6.54 8.62
C MET A 89 -1.59 -6.89 9.86
N LYS A 90 -2.13 -7.77 10.69
CA LYS A 90 -1.44 -8.44 11.80
C LYS A 90 -1.56 -9.95 11.71
N TRP A 91 -0.62 -10.62 12.37
CA TRP A 91 -0.65 -12.06 12.59
C TRP A 91 -1.17 -12.34 14.01
N ARG A 92 -2.02 -13.35 14.17
CA ARG A 92 -2.45 -13.86 15.49
C ARG A 92 -2.24 -15.36 15.62
N GLY A 93 -1.93 -15.82 16.83
CA GLY A 93 -1.73 -17.23 17.17
C GLY A 93 -0.31 -17.74 16.98
N PHE A 94 0.07 -18.78 17.73
CA PHE A 94 1.46 -19.28 17.78
C PHE A 94 1.79 -20.36 16.75
N LEU A 95 0.89 -21.34 16.52
CA LEU A 95 1.14 -22.52 15.66
C LEU A 95 0.55 -22.41 14.23
N ARG A 96 -0.61 -21.76 14.09
CA ARG A 96 -1.26 -21.48 12.80
C ARG A 96 -1.58 -20.00 12.74
N ARG A 97 -0.53 -19.20 12.49
CA ARG A 97 -0.65 -17.74 12.40
C ARG A 97 -1.74 -17.41 11.37
N LYS A 98 -2.81 -16.78 11.82
CA LYS A 98 -3.88 -16.27 10.95
C LYS A 98 -3.64 -14.80 10.68
N ALA A 99 -3.73 -14.41 9.41
CA ALA A 99 -3.70 -13.01 9.04
C ALA A 99 -5.06 -12.37 9.35
N TYR A 100 -5.05 -11.11 9.77
CA TYR A 100 -6.25 -10.29 9.87
C TYR A 100 -5.87 -8.81 9.73
N PHE A 101 -6.79 -8.01 9.21
CA PHE A 101 -6.68 -6.57 9.14
C PHE A 101 -7.39 -5.91 10.32
N ARG A 102 -6.85 -4.77 10.77
CA ARG A 102 -7.43 -3.88 11.79
C ARG A 102 -7.17 -2.43 11.40
N SER A 103 -7.92 -1.49 11.98
CA SER A 103 -7.67 -0.05 11.77
C SER A 103 -6.22 0.33 12.10
N PHE A 104 -5.69 1.27 11.31
CA PHE A 104 -4.29 1.69 11.42
C PHE A 104 -4.07 2.46 12.73
N PRO A 105 -2.98 2.21 13.49
CA PRO A 105 -2.78 2.81 14.81
C PRO A 105 -2.90 4.33 14.85
N ASP A 106 -2.38 5.02 13.83
CA ASP A 106 -2.39 6.49 13.76
C ASP A 106 -3.80 7.06 13.68
N THR A 107 -4.79 6.29 13.21
CA THR A 107 -6.19 6.73 13.20
C THR A 107 -6.73 6.93 14.63
N PHE A 108 -6.31 6.12 15.60
CA PHE A 108 -6.71 6.28 17.00
C PHE A 108 -6.02 7.49 17.65
N LYS A 109 -4.80 7.81 17.23
CA LYS A 109 -4.13 9.04 17.69
C LYS A 109 -4.74 10.29 17.07
N LEU A 110 -5.15 10.23 15.80
CA LEU A 110 -5.88 11.32 15.15
C LEU A 110 -7.28 11.56 15.76
N GLU A 111 -7.96 10.52 16.26
CA GLU A 111 -9.24 10.64 16.96
C GLU A 111 -9.18 11.59 18.15
N SER A 112 -8.08 11.56 18.93
CA SER A 112 -7.91 12.46 20.08
C SER A 112 -7.50 13.89 19.69
N MET A 113 -7.03 14.09 18.45
CA MET A 113 -6.48 15.37 17.97
C MET A 113 -7.41 16.12 17.01
N VAL A 114 -8.35 15.43 16.35
CA VAL A 114 -9.19 15.99 15.29
C VAL A 114 -10.67 15.75 15.60
N ASN A 115 -11.41 16.83 15.86
CA ASN A 115 -12.83 16.74 16.17
C ASN A 115 -13.64 16.01 15.08
N GLY A 116 -14.46 15.05 15.51
CA GLY A 116 -15.30 14.23 14.64
C GLY A 116 -14.51 13.33 13.67
N PHE A 117 -13.25 13.03 13.94
CA PHE A 117 -12.49 11.97 13.28
C PHE A 117 -12.68 10.68 14.07
N LYS A 118 -12.97 9.57 13.40
CA LYS A 118 -13.10 8.27 14.07
C LYS A 118 -12.57 7.12 13.22
N PRO A 119 -11.74 6.22 13.76
CA PRO A 119 -11.32 5.00 13.07
C PRO A 119 -12.53 4.23 12.52
N ASN A 120 -12.48 3.91 11.23
CA ASN A 120 -13.56 3.24 10.53
C ASN A 120 -13.08 1.86 10.04
N PRO A 121 -13.57 0.75 10.62
CA PRO A 121 -13.06 -0.59 10.34
C PRO A 121 -13.52 -1.14 8.98
N ARG A 122 -14.35 -0.42 8.23
CA ARG A 122 -15.04 -0.95 7.03
C ARG A 122 -14.09 -1.50 5.97
N LEU A 123 -12.93 -0.88 5.74
CA LEU A 123 -11.93 -1.44 4.82
C LEU A 123 -11.30 -2.71 5.40
N ALA A 124 -10.88 -2.67 6.67
CA ALA A 124 -10.31 -3.84 7.33
C ALA A 124 -11.29 -5.04 7.34
N GLU A 125 -12.57 -4.80 7.60
CA GLU A 125 -13.63 -5.80 7.52
C GLU A 125 -13.81 -6.35 6.11
N ALA A 126 -13.83 -5.49 5.09
CA ALA A 126 -13.90 -5.92 3.70
C ALA A 126 -12.73 -6.84 3.31
N LEU A 127 -11.49 -6.48 3.71
CA LEU A 127 -10.30 -7.28 3.46
C LEU A 127 -10.30 -8.60 4.25
N ASN A 128 -10.80 -8.60 5.49
CA ASN A 128 -10.95 -9.80 6.31
C ASN A 128 -12.00 -10.78 5.78
N ASN A 129 -13.05 -10.26 5.15
CA ASN A 129 -14.12 -11.06 4.55
C ASN A 129 -13.74 -11.62 3.18
N ASP A 130 -12.64 -11.16 2.59
CA ASP A 130 -12.08 -11.72 1.38
C ASP A 130 -11.25 -12.98 1.68
N PHE A 131 -11.92 -14.12 1.65
CA PHE A 131 -11.34 -15.41 2.00
C PHE A 131 -10.11 -15.80 1.18
N ASP A 132 -10.12 -15.53 -0.12
CA ASP A 132 -9.00 -15.89 -0.98
C ASP A 132 -7.83 -14.93 -0.77
N LEU A 133 -8.08 -13.64 -0.50
CA LEU A 133 -7.03 -12.69 -0.11
C LEU A 133 -6.35 -13.19 1.17
N ILE A 134 -7.12 -13.55 2.19
CA ILE A 134 -6.57 -14.06 3.46
C ILE A 134 -5.79 -15.36 3.22
N LYS A 135 -6.31 -16.31 2.44
CA LYS A 135 -5.58 -17.53 2.06
C LYS A 135 -4.28 -17.23 1.34
N LEU A 136 -4.29 -16.28 0.41
CA LEU A 136 -3.11 -15.89 -0.34
C LEU A 136 -2.07 -15.27 0.61
N ILE A 137 -2.48 -14.36 1.49
CA ILE A 137 -1.62 -13.78 2.53
C ILE A 137 -1.05 -14.87 3.44
N GLU A 138 -1.85 -15.83 3.90
CA GLU A 138 -1.38 -16.93 4.77
C GLU A 138 -0.41 -17.87 4.05
N SER A 139 -0.58 -18.04 2.74
CA SER A 139 0.32 -18.82 1.88
C SER A 139 1.63 -18.10 1.57
N ILE A 140 1.55 -16.79 1.31
CA ILE A 140 2.69 -15.96 0.92
C ILE A 140 3.44 -15.50 2.17
N ARG A 141 2.76 -15.28 3.29
CA ARG A 141 3.35 -14.82 4.57
C ARG A 141 4.19 -13.54 4.40
N PRO A 142 3.59 -12.42 3.97
CA PRO A 142 4.24 -11.12 4.10
C PRO A 142 4.47 -10.80 5.59
N ASP A 143 5.53 -10.05 5.88
CA ASP A 143 5.88 -9.64 7.24
C ASP A 143 4.84 -8.64 7.78
N SER A 144 4.46 -7.68 6.92
CA SER A 144 3.46 -6.67 7.19
C SER A 144 2.77 -6.24 5.89
N ILE A 145 1.56 -5.71 6.04
CA ILE A 145 0.84 -4.98 5.00
C ILE A 145 0.22 -3.76 5.67
N THR A 146 0.37 -2.59 5.07
CA THR A 146 -0.28 -1.35 5.47
C THR A 146 -1.03 -0.77 4.29
N VAL A 147 -2.23 -0.25 4.54
CA VAL A 147 -3.06 0.45 3.55
C VAL A 147 -3.30 1.85 4.08
N THR A 148 -2.58 2.81 3.52
CA THR A 148 -2.57 4.19 4.02
C THR A 148 -2.82 5.18 2.90
N LEU A 149 -3.39 6.32 3.26
CA LEU A 149 -3.62 7.45 2.37
C LEU A 149 -2.44 8.40 2.47
N GLN A 150 -1.90 8.81 1.32
CA GLN A 150 -0.79 9.75 1.26
C GLN A 150 -1.17 11.05 1.97
N SER A 151 -0.48 11.33 3.07
CA SER A 151 -0.83 12.43 3.99
C SER A 151 0.31 13.42 4.22
N ILE A 152 1.48 13.18 3.63
CA ILE A 152 2.66 14.01 3.79
C ILE A 152 3.29 14.16 2.40
N ASP A 153 3.65 15.38 2.05
CA ASP A 153 4.43 15.65 0.85
C ASP A 153 5.82 15.03 1.01
N GLU A 154 6.30 14.31 0.00
CA GLU A 154 7.59 13.62 0.05
C GLU A 154 8.76 14.59 0.28
N SER A 155 8.63 15.85 -0.15
CA SER A 155 9.61 16.91 0.12
C SER A 155 9.65 17.36 1.57
N LEU A 156 8.54 17.21 2.30
CA LEU A 156 8.42 17.58 3.72
C LEU A 156 8.78 16.42 4.65
N ALA A 157 8.67 15.17 4.18
CA ALA A 157 8.95 13.98 4.97
C ALA A 157 10.38 13.98 5.56
N TYR A 158 11.36 14.56 4.85
CA TYR A 158 12.76 14.66 5.30
C TYR A 158 12.96 15.59 6.51
N PHE A 159 12.03 16.51 6.76
CA PHE A 159 12.14 17.47 7.86
C PHE A 159 11.40 17.03 9.13
N ILE A 160 10.71 15.89 9.09
CA ILE A 160 9.98 15.36 10.24
C ILE A 160 10.98 14.63 11.14
N SER A 161 11.26 15.23 12.28
CA SER A 161 12.23 14.73 13.27
C SER A 161 11.57 14.20 14.53
N SER A 162 10.30 14.53 14.76
CA SER A 162 9.54 14.12 15.93
C SER A 162 8.14 13.59 15.59
N GLU A 163 7.57 12.85 16.53
CA GLU A 163 6.20 12.36 16.43
C GLU A 163 5.18 13.51 16.42
N GLU A 164 5.42 14.58 17.17
CA GLU A 164 4.55 15.77 17.18
C GLU A 164 4.54 16.45 15.81
N GLU A 165 5.71 16.67 15.21
CA GLU A 165 5.83 17.21 13.85
C GLU A 165 5.10 16.34 12.82
N TYR A 166 5.21 15.01 12.96
CA TYR A 166 4.52 14.05 12.12
C TYR A 166 2.99 14.24 12.18
N PHE A 167 2.40 14.24 13.37
CA PHE A 167 0.95 14.39 13.51
C PHE A 167 0.48 15.81 13.14
N ASN A 168 1.28 16.85 13.39
CA ASN A 168 0.98 18.19 12.92
C ASN A 168 0.95 18.25 11.37
N ALA A 169 1.90 17.59 10.69
CA ALA A 169 1.88 17.48 9.23
C ALA A 169 0.64 16.72 8.72
N LEU A 170 0.25 15.61 9.38
CA LEU A 170 -0.96 14.87 9.05
C LEU A 170 -2.23 15.73 9.19
N ILE A 171 -2.36 16.49 10.29
CA ILE A 171 -3.50 17.37 10.55
C ILE A 171 -3.55 18.51 9.52
N ASN A 172 -2.40 19.08 9.17
CA ASN A 172 -2.30 20.10 8.14
C ASN A 172 -2.78 19.56 6.78
N TYR A 173 -2.37 18.36 6.41
CA TYR A 173 -2.81 17.72 5.16
C TYR A 173 -4.29 17.34 5.18
N LEU A 174 -4.80 16.84 6.31
CA LEU A 174 -6.23 16.58 6.51
C LEU A 174 -7.09 17.83 6.30
N ASN A 175 -6.56 18.99 6.69
CA ASN A 175 -7.25 20.27 6.52
C ASN A 175 -7.20 20.78 5.08
N ASN A 176 -6.11 20.52 4.35
CA ASN A 176 -5.86 21.02 3.00
C ASN A 176 -5.31 19.91 2.07
N PRO A 177 -6.09 18.86 1.75
CA PRO A 177 -5.59 17.74 0.95
C PRO A 177 -5.37 18.16 -0.50
N SER A 178 -4.19 17.85 -1.05
CA SER A 178 -3.84 18.18 -2.43
C SER A 178 -4.23 17.09 -3.43
N LYS A 179 -4.28 15.82 -3.00
CA LYS A 179 -4.57 14.65 -3.84
C LYS A 179 -5.12 13.50 -2.99
N ILE A 180 -5.78 12.55 -3.65
CA ILE A 180 -6.20 11.28 -3.04
C ILE A 180 -5.38 10.17 -3.69
N VAL A 181 -4.33 9.76 -2.99
CA VAL A 181 -3.44 8.68 -3.39
C VAL A 181 -3.35 7.69 -2.26
N TRP A 182 -3.73 6.45 -2.54
CA TRP A 182 -3.54 5.33 -1.63
C TRP A 182 -2.20 4.66 -1.90
N THR A 183 -1.55 4.29 -0.81
CA THR A 183 -0.31 3.52 -0.79
C THR A 183 -0.60 2.22 -0.05
N ILE A 184 -0.37 1.09 -0.73
CA ILE A 184 -0.40 -0.22 -0.07
C ILE A 184 1.03 -0.74 -0.08
N THR A 185 1.61 -0.82 1.11
CA THR A 185 2.99 -1.26 1.29
C THR A 185 2.99 -2.61 1.98
N SER A 186 3.76 -3.54 1.42
CA SER A 186 3.99 -4.83 2.03
C SER A 186 5.47 -5.16 2.04
N PHE A 187 5.91 -5.73 3.15
CA PHE A 187 7.29 -6.16 3.31
C PHE A 187 7.38 -7.67 3.34
N ARG A 188 8.46 -8.19 2.74
CA ARG A 188 8.76 -9.61 2.81
C ARG A 188 10.24 -9.90 2.64
N CYS A 189 10.78 -10.76 3.49
CA CYS A 189 12.07 -11.41 3.22
C CYS A 189 11.94 -12.38 2.03
N LEU A 190 12.75 -12.14 0.99
CA LEU A 190 12.81 -13.02 -0.16
C LEU A 190 14.07 -13.88 -0.05
N HIS A 191 13.92 -15.10 0.46
CA HIS A 191 14.99 -16.09 0.48
C HIS A 191 15.24 -16.63 -0.93
N THR A 192 16.51 -16.80 -1.29
CA THR A 192 16.93 -17.42 -2.55
C THR A 192 16.53 -18.90 -2.54
N GLY A 193 15.59 -19.30 -3.42
CA GLY A 193 15.11 -20.69 -3.48
C GLY A 193 13.97 -20.94 -4.48
N LEU A 194 13.43 -22.16 -4.50
CA LEU A 194 12.45 -22.65 -5.49
C LEU A 194 11.10 -21.89 -5.49
N SER A 195 10.74 -21.22 -4.38
CA SER A 195 9.47 -20.49 -4.26
C SER A 195 9.52 -19.02 -4.70
N HIS A 196 10.65 -18.54 -5.22
CA HIS A 196 10.89 -17.11 -5.44
C HIS A 196 9.91 -16.46 -6.42
N LYS A 197 9.60 -17.14 -7.54
CA LYS A 197 8.59 -16.70 -8.52
C LYS A 197 7.20 -16.63 -7.89
N ARG A 198 6.79 -17.69 -7.18
CA ARG A 198 5.50 -17.73 -6.47
C ARG A 198 5.38 -16.58 -5.48
N ASN A 199 6.45 -16.25 -4.78
CA ASN A 199 6.46 -15.19 -3.80
C ASN A 199 6.28 -13.82 -4.46
N VAL A 200 7.05 -13.51 -5.51
CA VAL A 200 6.92 -12.24 -6.25
C VAL A 200 5.54 -12.09 -6.86
N VAL A 201 5.04 -13.12 -7.56
CA VAL A 201 3.71 -13.09 -8.17
C VAL A 201 2.62 -12.99 -7.11
N GLY A 202 2.73 -13.73 -6.02
CA GLY A 202 1.77 -13.67 -4.93
C GLY A 202 1.73 -12.32 -4.22
N MET A 203 2.87 -11.63 -4.07
CA MET A 203 2.90 -10.26 -3.55
C MET A 203 2.17 -9.30 -4.48
N PHE A 204 2.39 -9.41 -5.80
CA PHE A 204 1.63 -8.63 -6.79
C PHE A 204 0.12 -8.87 -6.68
N ASP A 205 -0.30 -10.14 -6.62
CA ASP A 205 -1.72 -10.52 -6.55
C ASP A 205 -2.37 -10.04 -5.24
N ILE A 206 -1.65 -10.05 -4.11
CA ILE A 206 -2.12 -9.47 -2.84
C ILE A 206 -2.35 -7.97 -2.99
N LEU A 207 -1.36 -7.23 -3.51
CA LEU A 207 -1.45 -5.78 -3.67
C LEU A 207 -2.56 -5.38 -4.64
N ASP A 208 -2.71 -6.10 -5.75
CA ASP A 208 -3.77 -5.88 -6.73
C ASP A 208 -5.16 -6.08 -6.11
N ARG A 209 -5.35 -7.19 -5.38
CA ARG A 209 -6.62 -7.50 -4.75
C ARG A 209 -6.99 -6.50 -3.65
N ILE A 210 -6.03 -6.08 -2.82
CA ILE A 210 -6.24 -5.01 -1.83
C ILE A 210 -6.58 -3.70 -2.54
N SER A 211 -5.84 -3.35 -3.59
CA SER A 211 -6.09 -2.13 -4.38
C SER A 211 -7.49 -2.11 -4.97
N SER A 212 -8.01 -3.26 -5.42
CA SER A 212 -9.39 -3.41 -5.91
C SER A 212 -10.43 -3.04 -4.84
N HIS A 213 -10.28 -3.58 -3.62
CA HIS A 213 -11.14 -3.23 -2.48
C HIS A 213 -11.06 -1.75 -2.12
N VAL A 214 -9.84 -1.20 -2.06
CA VAL A 214 -9.60 0.22 -1.77
C VAL A 214 -10.25 1.11 -2.82
N LYS A 215 -10.08 0.80 -4.11
CA LYS A 215 -10.66 1.54 -5.23
C LYS A 215 -12.19 1.51 -5.18
N HIS A 216 -12.77 0.33 -5.01
CA HIS A 216 -14.22 0.16 -4.91
C HIS A 216 -14.81 0.94 -3.74
N LEU A 217 -14.24 0.78 -2.55
CA LEU A 217 -14.73 1.45 -1.35
C LEU A 217 -14.56 2.96 -1.48
N SER A 218 -13.40 3.44 -1.92
CA SER A 218 -13.13 4.87 -2.06
C SER A 218 -14.08 5.55 -3.05
N ASN A 219 -14.37 4.91 -4.19
CA ASN A 219 -15.33 5.44 -5.17
C ASN A 219 -16.72 5.65 -4.54
N SER A 220 -17.13 4.82 -3.58
CA SER A 220 -18.40 4.99 -2.86
C SER A 220 -18.45 6.23 -1.97
N TYR A 221 -17.31 6.74 -1.50
CA TYR A 221 -17.21 8.00 -0.76
C TYR A 221 -17.05 9.21 -1.69
N LEU A 222 -16.36 9.03 -2.82
CA LEU A 222 -16.04 10.12 -3.73
C LEU A 222 -17.20 10.49 -4.67
N PHE A 223 -17.95 9.51 -5.15
CA PHE A 223 -18.90 9.70 -6.26
C PHE A 223 -20.35 9.34 -5.93
N LYS A 224 -20.67 8.97 -4.68
CA LYS A 224 -22.07 8.91 -4.28
C LYS A 224 -22.67 10.32 -4.28
N SER A 225 -23.61 10.55 -5.19
CA SER A 225 -24.58 11.65 -5.14
C SER A 225 -25.40 11.52 -3.86
N LYS A 226 -25.40 12.57 -3.04
CA LYS A 226 -26.51 12.81 -2.10
C LYS A 226 -27.74 13.20 -2.90
#